data_AF-A0A2V9YFH9-F1
#
_entry.id   AF-A0A2V9YFH9-F1
#
_cell.length_a   1.000
_cell.length_b   1.000
_cell.length_c   1.000
_cell.angle_alpha   90.00
_cell.angle_beta   90.00
_cell.angle_gamma   90.00
#
_symmetry.space_group_name_H-M   'P 1'
#
loop_
_entity.id
_entity.type
_entity.pdbx_description
1 polymer ?
#
loop_
_entity_poly.entity_id
_entity_poly.type
_entity_poly.pdbx_seq_one_letter_code
_entity_poly.pdbx_strand_id
1 'polypeptide(L)'
;MLRVLDECNKVSADFSADPVHDLRVALRRCRSMADGMMAMDPDRNWKAMKKAGKQLFQRLGALRDVQIMMEWIEKLNLAEFSELSPGDEKASVEIVPGMKSAATPPDVPADPASALLRILQARETEQKREAHAALEEFDRKQWSHSLPQRAARVRPGSAVFKHLALERWTNARELHTLALRNRSQVAFHTLRIGIKRFRYIVENFLPAEHEAWSKDLKHLQDLLGDVHDLDVLWATAQSHHIFGDDASRKAWHERITHERTKRIDEYRQKTVGPDSLWNVWRAGLPHGQQIHQIATRRMKLWAKALDPDFAHSERVAQLSLQLYDGLWAGRMLRLTPLQNGKPNELRSSLYAAALLHDVGKSEGQKGHHKQSQELIQKHGTPLGWNEDDMRRASLVARFHVGALPARSHKSIRDLLPDEQKSVILLSAILRLANALDSAHDGHIRKLKIENAPPPSPRANGFARKPAPLGKNEALVIAAEGYTQGTTTAQTAAAERYLLETVIRRPVVIRPMKALAIR
;
A
#
# COMPACT_ATOMS: atom_id res chain seq x y z
N MET A 1 -14.88 15.07 -3.79
CA MET A 1 -16.18 14.52 -3.39
C MET A 1 -17.33 15.38 -3.91
N LEU A 2 -17.39 16.69 -3.64
CA LEU A 2 -18.42 17.57 -4.21
C LEU A 2 -18.52 17.50 -5.74
N ARG A 3 -17.38 17.50 -6.46
CA ARG A 3 -17.36 17.32 -7.91
C ARG A 3 -18.09 16.05 -8.38
N VAL A 4 -18.07 14.95 -7.63
CA VAL A 4 -18.81 13.74 -8.02
C VAL A 4 -20.32 13.99 -8.02
N LEU A 5 -20.83 14.77 -7.05
CA LEU A 5 -22.24 15.12 -6.99
C LEU A 5 -22.64 16.03 -8.15
N ASP A 6 -21.76 16.96 -8.52
CA ASP A 6 -21.93 17.81 -9.70
C ASP A 6 -21.97 16.98 -11.00
N GLU A 7 -20.99 16.08 -11.21
CA GLU A 7 -20.98 15.22 -12.40
C GLU A 7 -22.16 14.23 -12.40
N CYS A 8 -22.65 13.77 -11.24
CA CYS A 8 -23.87 12.95 -11.18
C CYS A 8 -25.08 13.69 -11.77
N ASN A 9 -25.22 14.99 -11.52
CA ASN A 9 -26.32 15.78 -12.08
C ASN A 9 -26.19 15.92 -13.60
N LYS A 10 -24.98 16.10 -14.12
CA LYS A 10 -24.74 16.19 -15.57
C LYS A 10 -25.01 14.86 -16.28
N VAL A 11 -24.54 13.74 -15.71
CA VAL A 11 -24.82 12.41 -16.27
C VAL A 11 -26.30 12.06 -16.20
N SER A 12 -27.01 12.46 -15.13
CA SER A 12 -28.47 12.28 -15.06
C SER A 12 -29.21 13.01 -16.19
N ALA A 13 -28.65 14.07 -16.77
CA ALA A 13 -29.23 14.79 -17.89
C ALA A 13 -28.80 14.22 -19.25
N ASP A 14 -27.59 13.69 -19.36
CA ASP A 14 -27.02 13.15 -20.60
C ASP A 14 -26.01 12.01 -20.33
N PHE A 15 -26.28 10.83 -20.87
CA PHE A 15 -25.40 9.64 -20.81
C PHE A 15 -24.45 9.52 -22.02
N SER A 16 -24.14 10.63 -22.67
CA SER A 16 -23.09 10.70 -23.69
C SER A 16 -21.69 10.41 -23.11
N ALA A 17 -20.72 10.20 -24.00
CA ALA A 17 -19.38 9.73 -23.62
C ALA A 17 -18.66 10.67 -22.64
N ASP A 18 -18.80 11.99 -22.81
CA ASP A 18 -18.05 12.99 -22.02
C ASP A 18 -18.56 13.11 -20.57
N PRO A 19 -19.87 13.28 -20.29
CA PRO A 19 -20.39 13.26 -18.92
C PRO A 19 -20.07 11.94 -18.19
N VAL A 20 -20.22 10.80 -18.87
CA VAL A 20 -19.90 9.47 -18.31
C VAL A 20 -18.41 9.39 -17.96
N HIS A 21 -17.54 9.91 -18.83
CA HIS A 21 -16.10 9.98 -18.60
C HIS A 21 -15.78 10.83 -17.36
N ASP A 22 -16.34 12.03 -17.27
CA ASP A 22 -16.07 12.98 -16.18
C ASP A 22 -16.51 12.45 -14.82
N LEU A 23 -17.71 11.87 -14.73
CA LEU A 23 -18.19 11.23 -13.49
C LEU A 23 -17.29 10.05 -13.10
N ARG A 24 -16.91 9.21 -14.07
CA ARG A 24 -15.98 8.08 -13.82
C ARG A 24 -14.63 8.59 -13.31
N VAL A 25 -14.08 9.67 -13.89
CA VAL A 25 -12.82 10.27 -13.45
C VAL A 25 -12.94 10.85 -12.04
N ALA A 26 -14.03 11.54 -11.73
CA ALA A 26 -14.28 12.10 -10.40
C ALA A 26 -14.39 10.99 -9.32
N LEU A 27 -15.11 9.91 -9.62
CA LEU A 27 -15.22 8.73 -8.76
C LEU A 27 -13.87 8.03 -8.58
N ARG A 28 -13.11 7.81 -9.67
CA ARG A 28 -11.76 7.24 -9.62
C ARG A 28 -10.85 8.05 -8.70
N ARG A 29 -10.82 9.37 -8.83
CA ARG A 29 -9.99 10.25 -7.99
C ARG A 29 -10.34 10.10 -6.51
N CYS A 30 -11.62 10.11 -6.16
CA CYS A 30 -12.05 9.90 -4.77
C CYS A 30 -11.64 8.52 -4.24
N ARG A 31 -11.87 7.45 -5.01
CA ARG A 31 -11.55 6.07 -4.61
C ARG A 31 -10.05 5.82 -4.49
N SER A 32 -9.25 6.34 -5.42
CA SER A 32 -7.78 6.25 -5.36
C SER A 32 -7.18 7.12 -4.26
N MET A 33 -7.80 8.26 -3.96
CA MET A 33 -7.43 9.06 -2.80
C MET A 33 -7.71 8.31 -1.49
N ALA A 34 -8.87 7.65 -1.36
CA ALA A 34 -9.14 6.78 -0.21
C ALA A 34 -8.09 5.68 -0.07
N ASP A 35 -7.75 5.00 -1.17
CA ASP A 35 -6.73 3.95 -1.17
C ASP A 35 -5.35 4.45 -0.72
N GLY A 36 -4.99 5.69 -1.08
CA GLY A 36 -3.76 6.31 -0.60
C GLY A 36 -3.83 6.68 0.88
N MET A 37 -4.93 7.29 1.32
CA MET A 37 -5.12 7.74 2.70
C MET A 37 -5.17 6.57 3.69
N MET A 38 -5.79 5.45 3.31
CA MET A 38 -5.88 4.24 4.13
C MET A 38 -4.52 3.65 4.53
N ALA A 39 -3.45 3.98 3.82
CA ALA A 39 -2.09 3.56 4.20
C ALA A 39 -1.54 4.32 5.43
N MET A 40 -2.15 5.43 5.82
CA MET A 40 -1.82 6.22 7.02
C MET A 40 -2.99 6.32 8.00
N ASP A 41 -4.21 6.19 7.52
CA ASP A 41 -5.44 6.39 8.28
C ASP A 41 -6.46 5.30 7.89
N PRO A 42 -6.47 4.16 8.58
CA PRO A 42 -7.30 3.00 8.24
C PRO A 42 -8.77 3.14 8.67
N ASP A 43 -9.25 4.36 8.96
CA ASP A 43 -10.62 4.61 9.40
C ASP A 43 -11.66 3.99 8.45
N ARG A 44 -12.67 3.32 9.04
CA ARG A 44 -13.73 2.61 8.34
C ARG A 44 -14.50 3.46 7.32
N ASN A 45 -14.56 4.78 7.53
CA ASN A 45 -15.25 5.70 6.63
C ASN A 45 -14.59 5.76 5.25
N TRP A 46 -13.26 5.57 5.16
CA TRP A 46 -12.58 5.47 3.86
C TRP A 46 -13.05 4.24 3.07
N LYS A 47 -13.16 3.10 3.75
CA LYS A 47 -13.64 1.84 3.16
C LYS A 47 -15.12 1.95 2.77
N ALA A 48 -15.94 2.60 3.61
CA ALA A 48 -17.35 2.85 3.33
C ALA A 48 -17.54 3.71 2.08
N MET A 49 -16.82 4.84 1.97
CA MET A 49 -16.89 5.70 0.77
C MET A 49 -16.41 4.95 -0.48
N LYS A 50 -15.31 4.20 -0.40
CA LYS A 50 -14.82 3.41 -1.54
C LYS A 50 -15.83 2.34 -1.97
N LYS A 51 -16.60 1.77 -1.04
CA LYS A 51 -17.68 0.81 -1.30
C LYS A 51 -18.89 1.51 -1.94
N ALA A 52 -19.31 2.66 -1.43
CA ALA A 52 -20.45 3.41 -1.95
C ALA A 52 -20.30 3.76 -3.44
N GLY A 53 -19.12 4.23 -3.85
CA GLY A 53 -18.84 4.56 -5.26
C GLY A 53 -18.43 3.37 -6.13
N LYS A 54 -18.37 2.14 -5.60
CA LYS A 54 -17.81 0.99 -6.33
C LYS A 54 -18.71 0.56 -7.47
N GLN A 55 -19.99 0.34 -7.20
CA GLN A 55 -20.96 -0.19 -8.17
C GLN A 55 -21.14 0.77 -9.34
N LEU A 56 -21.44 2.03 -9.05
CA LEU A 56 -21.56 3.08 -10.06
C LEU A 56 -20.29 3.19 -10.93
N PHE A 57 -19.09 3.21 -10.30
CA PHE A 57 -17.84 3.24 -11.06
C PHE A 57 -17.65 2.02 -11.97
N GLN A 58 -18.07 0.83 -11.53
CA GLN A 58 -17.94 -0.39 -12.34
C GLN A 58 -18.88 -0.36 -13.55
N ARG A 59 -20.13 0.08 -13.38
CA ARG A 59 -21.10 0.18 -14.49
C ARG A 59 -20.70 1.24 -15.51
N LEU A 60 -20.29 2.44 -15.05
CA LEU A 60 -19.74 3.48 -15.93
C LEU A 60 -18.44 3.02 -16.62
N GLY A 61 -17.65 2.18 -15.96
CA GLY A 61 -16.47 1.55 -16.55
C GLY A 61 -16.81 0.64 -17.71
N ALA A 62 -17.76 -0.29 -17.51
CA ALA A 62 -18.21 -1.21 -18.54
C ALA A 62 -18.81 -0.49 -19.76
N LEU A 63 -19.60 0.57 -19.53
CA LEU A 63 -20.11 1.42 -20.60
C LEU A 63 -18.97 2.09 -21.40
N ARG A 64 -18.00 2.71 -20.70
CA ARG A 64 -16.88 3.38 -21.38
C ARG A 64 -16.00 2.38 -22.14
N ASP A 65 -15.80 1.17 -21.61
CA ASP A 65 -14.99 0.15 -22.28
C ASP A 65 -15.65 -0.27 -23.62
N VAL A 66 -16.99 -0.34 -23.70
CA VAL A 66 -17.71 -0.57 -24.97
C VAL A 66 -17.51 0.58 -25.95
N GLN A 67 -17.63 1.82 -25.50
CA GLN A 67 -17.45 3.01 -26.34
C GLN A 67 -16.03 3.08 -26.92
N ILE A 68 -15.00 2.75 -26.13
CA ILE A 68 -13.61 2.68 -26.59
C ILE A 68 -13.43 1.58 -27.65
N MET A 69 -14.05 0.41 -27.49
CA MET A 69 -13.99 -0.65 -28.52
C MET A 69 -14.61 -0.21 -29.84
N MET A 70 -15.67 0.61 -29.81
CA MET A 70 -16.27 1.16 -31.03
C MET A 70 -15.31 2.14 -31.74
N GLU A 71 -14.66 3.05 -31.00
CA GLU A 71 -13.63 3.97 -31.53
C GLU A 71 -12.47 3.19 -32.21
N TRP A 72 -12.14 2.00 -31.70
CA TRP A 72 -11.10 1.14 -32.29
C TRP A 72 -11.51 0.51 -33.62
N ILE A 73 -12.78 0.09 -33.77
CA ILE A 73 -13.26 -0.47 -35.03
C ILE A 73 -13.20 0.59 -36.13
N GLU A 74 -13.58 1.83 -35.83
CA GLU A 74 -13.50 2.94 -36.76
C GLU A 74 -12.05 3.19 -37.21
N LYS A 75 -11.08 3.20 -36.28
CA LYS A 75 -9.66 3.37 -36.61
C LYS A 75 -9.10 2.24 -37.47
N LEU A 76 -9.47 1.00 -37.18
CA LEU A 76 -9.00 -0.17 -37.94
C LEU A 76 -9.62 -0.21 -39.34
N ASN A 77 -10.85 0.27 -39.50
CA ASN A 77 -11.53 0.37 -40.80
C ASN A 77 -10.99 1.55 -41.63
N LEU A 78 -10.67 2.69 -41.02
CA LEU A 78 -10.03 3.82 -41.72
C LEU A 78 -8.62 3.49 -42.23
N ALA A 79 -7.89 2.62 -41.53
CA ALA A 79 -6.58 2.11 -41.99
C ALA A 79 -6.71 1.26 -43.27
N GLU A 80 -7.85 0.60 -43.49
CA GLU A 80 -8.15 -0.19 -44.70
C GLU A 80 -8.22 0.69 -45.95
N PHE A 81 -8.75 1.92 -45.83
CA PHE A 81 -8.79 2.89 -46.93
C PHE A 81 -7.45 3.57 -47.20
N SER A 82 -6.57 3.68 -46.21
CA SER A 82 -5.26 4.34 -46.35
C SER A 82 -4.20 3.45 -47.00
N GLU A 83 -4.25 2.13 -46.84
CA GLU A 83 -3.31 1.20 -47.50
C GLU A 83 -3.70 0.88 -48.95
N LEU A 84 -4.94 1.19 -49.36
CA LEU A 84 -5.46 1.01 -50.73
C LEU A 84 -5.21 2.20 -51.66
N SER A 85 -4.39 3.20 -51.28
CA SER A 85 -4.06 4.33 -52.17
C SER A 85 -2.57 4.74 -52.12
N PRO A 86 -1.74 4.19 -53.02
CA PRO A 86 -0.66 4.92 -53.64
C PRO A 86 -1.16 5.48 -54.97
N GLY A 87 -1.81 6.64 -54.96
CA GLY A 87 -2.29 7.28 -56.19
C GLY A 87 -3.21 8.46 -55.93
N ASP A 88 -2.69 9.64 -56.24
CA ASP A 88 -3.41 10.88 -56.53
C ASP A 88 -3.94 11.73 -55.37
N GLU A 89 -3.05 12.63 -54.93
CA GLU A 89 -3.42 13.93 -54.41
C GLU A 89 -4.33 14.70 -55.39
N LYS A 90 -5.37 15.32 -54.81
CA LYS A 90 -6.22 16.42 -55.32
C LYS A 90 -7.64 16.02 -55.74
N ALA A 91 -8.54 16.05 -54.77
CA ALA A 91 -9.87 16.62 -54.96
C ALA A 91 -10.46 17.06 -53.62
N SER A 92 -10.50 18.37 -53.40
CA SER A 92 -11.31 19.03 -52.38
C SER A 92 -12.80 18.74 -52.64
N VAL A 93 -13.50 18.14 -51.68
CA VAL A 93 -14.95 17.92 -51.75
C VAL A 93 -15.65 18.92 -50.83
N GLU A 94 -16.38 19.85 -51.45
CA GLU A 94 -17.39 20.69 -50.81
C GLU A 94 -18.55 19.84 -50.27
N ILE A 95 -18.98 20.14 -49.05
CA ILE A 95 -20.11 19.49 -48.38
C ILE A 95 -21.40 20.16 -48.84
N VAL A 96 -22.25 19.43 -49.58
CA VAL A 96 -23.66 19.81 -49.79
C VAL A 96 -24.52 19.02 -48.80
N PRO A 97 -25.32 19.68 -47.92
CA PRO A 97 -26.17 18.99 -46.95
C PRO A 97 -27.54 18.66 -47.54
N GLY A 98 -27.91 17.37 -47.51
CA GLY A 98 -29.29 16.93 -47.68
C GLY A 98 -29.50 15.76 -48.63
N MET A 99 -29.16 14.54 -48.21
CA MET A 99 -29.78 13.34 -48.76
C MET A 99 -29.93 12.28 -47.68
N LYS A 100 -31.19 11.88 -47.48
CA LYS A 100 -31.63 10.86 -46.52
C LYS A 100 -31.13 9.49 -46.98
N SER A 101 -30.59 8.73 -46.02
CA SER A 101 -30.15 7.34 -46.13
C SER A 101 -31.18 6.46 -46.85
N ALA A 102 -30.84 5.94 -48.02
CA ALA A 102 -31.54 4.83 -48.64
C ALA A 102 -31.07 3.52 -47.99
N ALA A 103 -32.01 2.65 -47.62
CA ALA A 103 -31.77 1.39 -46.95
C ALA A 103 -30.98 0.41 -47.85
N THR A 104 -29.90 -0.15 -47.31
CA THR A 104 -29.07 -1.18 -47.94
C THR A 104 -29.80 -2.55 -47.96
N PRO A 105 -29.68 -3.38 -49.01
CA PRO A 105 -30.37 -4.68 -49.12
C PRO A 105 -29.84 -5.72 -48.11
N PRO A 106 -30.58 -6.81 -47.81
CA PRO A 106 -30.33 -7.67 -46.65
C PRO A 106 -29.22 -8.73 -46.81
N ASP A 107 -28.54 -8.82 -47.96
CA ASP A 107 -27.76 -10.04 -48.33
C ASP A 107 -26.30 -9.80 -48.78
N VAL A 108 -25.65 -8.74 -48.31
CA VAL A 108 -24.18 -8.62 -48.40
C VAL A 108 -23.59 -9.31 -47.17
N PRO A 109 -22.59 -10.22 -47.28
CA PRO A 109 -21.90 -10.74 -46.11
C PRO A 109 -21.38 -9.55 -45.31
N ALA A 110 -21.96 -9.35 -44.12
CA ALA A 110 -21.69 -8.16 -43.34
C ALA A 110 -20.19 -8.09 -43.09
N ASP A 111 -19.56 -7.01 -43.55
CA ASP A 111 -18.16 -6.73 -43.26
C ASP A 111 -17.91 -6.92 -41.74
N PRO A 112 -16.84 -7.64 -41.33
CA PRO A 112 -16.57 -7.93 -39.93
C PRO A 112 -16.59 -6.69 -39.02
N ALA A 113 -16.16 -5.52 -39.51
CA ALA A 113 -16.25 -4.27 -38.75
C ALA A 113 -17.71 -3.87 -38.50
N SER A 114 -18.54 -3.90 -39.54
CA SER A 114 -19.99 -3.63 -39.45
C SER A 114 -20.73 -4.63 -38.55
N ALA A 115 -20.33 -5.91 -38.55
CA ALA A 115 -20.88 -6.93 -37.64
C ALA A 115 -20.49 -6.66 -36.17
N LEU A 116 -19.23 -6.32 -35.90
CA LEU A 116 -18.76 -5.95 -34.57
C LEU A 116 -19.45 -4.70 -34.04
N LEU A 117 -19.62 -3.67 -34.87
CA LEU A 117 -20.30 -2.43 -34.48
C LEU A 117 -21.73 -2.70 -34.00
N ARG A 118 -22.50 -3.54 -34.71
CA ARG A 118 -23.85 -3.92 -34.28
C ARG A 118 -23.86 -4.62 -32.92
N ILE A 119 -22.93 -5.54 -32.69
CA ILE A 119 -22.80 -6.24 -31.39
C ILE A 119 -22.47 -5.24 -30.27
N LEU A 120 -21.54 -4.31 -30.52
CA LEU A 120 -21.15 -3.31 -29.54
C LEU A 120 -22.25 -2.28 -29.28
N GLN A 121 -23.03 -1.87 -30.27
CA GLN A 121 -24.19 -0.99 -30.09
C GLN A 121 -25.27 -1.61 -29.20
N ALA A 122 -25.56 -2.91 -29.39
CA ALA A 122 -26.48 -3.64 -28.52
C ALA A 122 -25.96 -3.70 -27.07
N ARG A 123 -24.65 -3.98 -26.90
CA ARG A 123 -23.99 -3.96 -25.59
C ARG A 123 -23.99 -2.57 -24.96
N GLU A 124 -23.76 -1.51 -25.74
CA GLU A 124 -23.75 -0.13 -25.25
C GLU A 124 -25.11 0.25 -24.67
N THR A 125 -26.20 -0.11 -25.36
CA THR A 125 -27.57 0.12 -24.90
C THR A 125 -27.83 -0.56 -23.56
N GLU A 126 -27.41 -1.82 -23.42
CA GLU A 126 -27.52 -2.56 -22.16
C GLU A 126 -26.68 -1.91 -21.04
N GLN A 127 -25.44 -1.54 -21.32
CA GLN A 127 -24.57 -0.90 -20.33
C GLN A 127 -25.06 0.50 -19.93
N LYS A 128 -25.73 1.25 -20.82
CA LYS A 128 -26.40 2.52 -20.48
C LYS A 128 -27.51 2.27 -19.46
N ARG A 129 -28.35 1.25 -19.67
CA ARG A 129 -29.41 0.87 -18.73
C ARG A 129 -28.85 0.50 -17.35
N GLU A 130 -27.82 -0.33 -17.31
CA GLU A 130 -27.14 -0.75 -16.08
C GLU A 130 -26.45 0.42 -15.35
N ALA A 131 -25.83 1.34 -16.11
CA ALA A 131 -25.22 2.55 -15.56
C ALA A 131 -26.27 3.51 -14.99
N HIS A 132 -27.42 3.63 -15.65
CA HIS A 132 -28.56 4.41 -15.15
C HIS A 132 -29.09 3.84 -13.84
N ALA A 133 -29.37 2.54 -13.78
CA ALA A 133 -29.84 1.89 -12.55
C ALA A 133 -28.85 2.09 -11.38
N ALA A 134 -27.54 1.95 -11.63
CA ALA A 134 -26.53 2.18 -10.61
C ALA A 134 -26.38 3.66 -10.19
N LEU A 135 -26.76 4.61 -11.05
CA LEU A 135 -26.77 6.03 -10.71
C LEU A 135 -27.95 6.39 -9.80
N GLU A 136 -29.11 5.78 -10.02
CA GLU A 136 -30.30 5.92 -9.17
C GLU A 136 -30.08 5.31 -7.78
N GLU A 137 -29.41 4.15 -7.70
CA GLU A 137 -29.06 3.50 -6.44
C GLU A 137 -27.93 4.21 -5.65
N PHE A 138 -27.22 5.16 -6.28
CA PHE A 138 -26.07 5.80 -5.66
C PHE A 138 -26.49 6.78 -4.56
N ASP A 139 -26.18 6.45 -3.30
CA ASP A 139 -26.47 7.30 -2.15
C ASP A 139 -25.63 8.59 -2.16
N ARG A 140 -26.20 9.65 -2.76
CA ARG A 140 -25.63 10.98 -2.84
C ARG A 140 -25.47 11.65 -1.46
N LYS A 141 -26.33 11.31 -0.48
CA LYS A 141 -26.28 11.90 0.86
C LYS A 141 -25.07 11.37 1.63
N GLN A 142 -24.89 10.06 1.64
CA GLN A 142 -23.79 9.40 2.36
C GLN A 142 -22.40 9.73 1.78
N TRP A 143 -22.31 10.10 0.51
CA TRP A 143 -21.05 10.39 -0.20
C TRP A 143 -20.25 11.60 0.35
N SER A 144 -20.86 12.48 1.15
CA SER A 144 -20.32 13.82 1.45
C SER A 144 -19.77 14.07 2.87
N HIS A 145 -19.67 13.06 3.75
CA HIS A 145 -19.30 13.29 5.17
C HIS A 145 -17.77 13.36 5.46
N SER A 146 -17.42 13.82 6.67
CA SER A 146 -16.16 14.00 7.46
C SER A 146 -14.75 13.62 6.94
N LEU A 147 -14.63 12.87 5.85
CA LEU A 147 -13.38 12.47 5.21
C LEU A 147 -12.47 13.63 4.74
N PRO A 148 -12.96 14.81 4.28
CA PRO A 148 -12.07 15.92 3.93
C PRO A 148 -11.19 16.39 5.10
N GLN A 149 -11.76 16.45 6.30
CA GLN A 149 -11.04 16.88 7.51
C GLN A 149 -9.96 15.85 7.89
N ARG A 150 -10.24 14.56 7.74
CA ARG A 150 -9.24 13.50 7.93
C ARG A 150 -8.14 13.58 6.87
N ALA A 151 -8.48 13.78 5.60
CA ALA A 151 -7.52 13.93 4.51
C ALA A 151 -6.52 15.07 4.77
N ALA A 152 -7.00 16.19 5.31
CA ALA A 152 -6.19 17.37 5.60
C ALA A 152 -5.09 17.13 6.65
N ARG A 153 -5.17 16.03 7.43
CA ARG A 153 -4.16 15.68 8.45
C ARG A 153 -2.82 15.28 7.85
N VAL A 154 -2.78 14.86 6.58
CA VAL A 154 -1.55 14.47 5.88
C VAL A 154 -1.39 15.33 4.64
N ARG A 155 -0.37 16.20 4.66
CA ARG A 155 -0.12 17.15 3.56
C ARG A 155 0.26 16.40 2.26
N PRO A 156 -0.33 16.73 1.11
CA PRO A 156 0.19 16.34 -0.19
C PRO A 156 1.65 16.79 -0.37
N GLY A 157 2.45 15.99 -1.07
CA GLY A 157 3.89 16.19 -1.27
C GLY A 157 4.75 15.70 -0.09
N SER A 158 4.12 15.28 1.01
CA SER A 158 4.87 14.79 2.18
C SER A 158 5.62 13.50 1.89
N ALA A 159 6.70 13.27 2.66
CA ALA A 159 7.56 12.11 2.50
C ALA A 159 6.81 10.77 2.59
N VAL A 160 5.75 10.67 3.40
CA VAL A 160 4.95 9.44 3.54
C VAL A 160 4.24 9.05 2.24
N PHE A 161 3.80 10.03 1.43
CA PHE A 161 3.27 9.76 0.10
C PHE A 161 4.36 9.42 -0.92
N LYS A 162 5.57 9.98 -0.79
CA LYS A 162 6.72 9.55 -1.60
C LYS A 162 7.11 8.11 -1.31
N HIS A 163 7.04 7.70 -0.05
CA HIS A 163 7.25 6.30 0.34
C HIS A 163 6.15 5.38 -0.21
N LEU A 164 4.88 5.79 -0.13
CA LEU A 164 3.78 5.03 -0.74
C LEU A 164 3.93 4.94 -2.27
N ALA A 165 4.37 6.01 -2.93
CA ALA A 165 4.67 6.02 -4.35
C ALA A 165 5.81 5.06 -4.69
N LEU A 166 6.86 5.00 -3.87
CA LEU A 166 7.94 4.02 -4.00
C LEU A 166 7.43 2.58 -3.91
N GLU A 167 6.53 2.26 -2.98
CA GLU A 167 5.91 0.93 -2.94
C GLU A 167 5.13 0.62 -4.22
N ARG A 168 4.33 1.56 -4.73
CA ARG A 168 3.59 1.34 -5.98
C ARG A 168 4.51 1.23 -7.19
N TRP A 169 5.59 2.00 -7.21
CA TRP A 169 6.64 1.92 -8.22
C TRP A 169 7.33 0.56 -8.20
N THR A 170 7.75 0.06 -7.02
CA THR A 170 8.42 -1.26 -6.89
C THR A 170 7.52 -2.38 -7.40
N ASN A 171 6.26 -2.41 -6.97
CA ASN A 171 5.28 -3.39 -7.45
C ASN A 171 5.10 -3.30 -8.98
N ALA A 172 5.00 -2.10 -9.54
CA ALA A 172 4.84 -1.92 -10.98
C ALA A 172 6.11 -2.32 -11.76
N ARG A 173 7.30 -2.11 -11.19
CA ARG A 173 8.59 -2.49 -11.78
C ARG A 173 8.79 -4.01 -11.80
N GLU A 174 8.35 -4.71 -10.75
CA GLU A 174 8.32 -6.18 -10.72
C GLU A 174 7.39 -6.73 -11.81
N LEU A 175 6.17 -6.19 -11.92
CA LEU A 175 5.23 -6.54 -12.97
C LEU A 175 5.77 -6.25 -14.37
N HIS A 176 6.53 -5.17 -14.52
CA HIS A 176 7.21 -4.85 -15.78
C HIS A 176 8.23 -5.93 -16.14
N THR A 177 9.04 -6.35 -15.18
CA THR A 177 10.03 -7.41 -15.37
C THR A 177 9.36 -8.72 -15.79
N LEU A 178 8.23 -9.09 -15.16
CA LEU A 178 7.44 -10.26 -15.52
C LEU A 178 6.82 -10.14 -16.91
N ALA A 179 6.24 -8.98 -17.25
CA ALA A 179 5.64 -8.74 -18.56
C ALA A 179 6.67 -8.80 -19.69
N LEU A 180 7.89 -8.28 -19.49
CA LEU A 180 8.94 -8.37 -20.50
C LEU A 180 9.47 -9.79 -20.72
N ARG A 181 9.38 -10.65 -19.70
CA ARG A 181 9.76 -12.08 -19.79
C ARG A 181 8.68 -12.92 -20.47
N ASN A 182 7.44 -12.84 -19.95
CA ASN A 182 6.38 -13.77 -20.35
C ASN A 182 5.53 -13.25 -21.52
N ARG A 183 5.60 -11.94 -21.85
CA ARG A 183 4.93 -11.22 -22.95
C ARG A 183 3.44 -11.55 -23.18
N SER A 184 2.79 -12.18 -22.20
CA SER A 184 1.41 -12.62 -22.30
C SER A 184 0.45 -11.45 -22.09
N GLN A 185 -0.76 -11.57 -22.64
CA GLN A 185 -1.87 -10.64 -22.40
C GLN A 185 -2.08 -10.41 -20.90
N VAL A 186 -2.09 -11.48 -20.09
CA VAL A 186 -2.28 -11.39 -18.64
C VAL A 186 -1.15 -10.59 -17.98
N ALA A 187 0.10 -10.78 -18.42
CA ALA A 187 1.24 -10.08 -17.84
C ALA A 187 1.20 -8.57 -18.16
N PHE A 188 0.91 -8.19 -19.41
CA PHE A 188 0.77 -6.77 -19.79
C PHE A 188 -0.45 -6.11 -19.15
N HIS A 189 -1.58 -6.82 -19.04
CA HIS A 189 -2.75 -6.33 -18.33
C HIS A 189 -2.45 -6.07 -16.84
N THR A 190 -1.75 -7.00 -16.18
CA THR A 190 -1.38 -6.84 -14.76
C THR A 190 -0.42 -5.66 -14.58
N LEU A 191 0.58 -5.52 -15.47
CA LEU A 191 1.47 -4.37 -15.50
C LEU A 191 0.71 -3.04 -15.67
N ARG A 192 -0.25 -2.98 -16.59
CA ARG A 192 -1.11 -1.80 -16.78
C ARG A 192 -1.80 -1.40 -15.48
N ILE A 193 -2.34 -2.36 -14.73
CA ILE A 193 -2.95 -2.09 -13.41
C ILE A 193 -1.89 -1.55 -12.43
N GLY A 194 -0.68 -2.11 -12.42
CA GLY A 194 0.44 -1.62 -11.61
C GLY A 194 0.78 -0.16 -11.90
N ILE A 195 0.97 0.21 -13.17
CA ILE A 195 1.27 1.58 -13.60
C ILE A 195 0.13 2.52 -13.23
N LYS A 196 -1.14 2.12 -13.42
CA LYS A 196 -2.30 2.92 -12.99
C LYS A 196 -2.26 3.22 -11.50
N ARG A 197 -1.98 2.21 -10.66
CA ARG A 197 -1.89 2.38 -9.20
C ARG A 197 -0.75 3.33 -8.81
N PHE A 198 0.41 3.23 -9.46
CA PHE A 198 1.52 4.15 -9.24
C PHE A 198 1.16 5.58 -9.65
N ARG A 199 0.67 5.76 -10.88
CA ARG A 199 0.22 7.04 -11.42
C ARG A 199 -0.79 7.71 -10.48
N TYR A 200 -1.79 6.99 -9.98
CA TYR A 200 -2.81 7.60 -9.13
C TYR A 200 -2.28 8.11 -7.79
N ILE A 201 -1.25 7.48 -7.21
CA ILE A 201 -0.59 8.02 -6.03
C ILE A 201 0.13 9.33 -6.37
N VAL A 202 0.85 9.34 -7.49
CA VAL A 202 1.56 10.54 -7.96
C VAL A 202 0.58 11.69 -8.21
N GLU A 203 -0.48 11.44 -9.00
CA GLU A 203 -1.51 12.44 -9.33
C GLU A 203 -2.20 13.05 -8.11
N ASN A 204 -2.57 12.22 -7.13
CA ASN A 204 -3.39 12.69 -6.02
C ASN A 204 -2.56 13.33 -4.91
N PHE A 205 -1.31 12.90 -4.75
CA PHE A 205 -0.56 13.20 -3.54
C PHE A 205 0.82 13.79 -3.76
N LEU A 206 1.35 13.83 -4.98
CA LEU A 206 2.72 14.30 -5.24
C LEU A 206 2.70 15.36 -6.34
N PRO A 207 2.35 16.62 -6.02
CA PRO A 207 2.13 17.66 -7.04
C PRO A 207 3.37 17.94 -7.90
N ALA A 208 4.57 18.00 -7.30
CA ALA A 208 5.82 18.25 -8.02
C ALA A 208 6.17 17.08 -8.97
N GLU A 209 6.08 15.84 -8.46
CA GLU A 209 6.30 14.65 -9.28
C GLU A 209 5.20 14.46 -10.34
N HIS A 210 3.96 14.89 -10.06
CA HIS A 210 2.87 14.87 -11.03
C HIS A 210 3.14 15.82 -12.19
N GLU A 211 3.59 17.04 -11.91
CA GLU A 211 4.00 17.99 -12.94
C GLU A 211 5.10 17.42 -13.84
N ALA A 212 6.10 16.77 -13.23
CA ALA A 212 7.22 16.19 -13.97
C ALA A 212 6.87 14.89 -14.72
N TRP A 213 6.06 13.99 -14.16
CA TRP A 213 5.92 12.60 -14.66
C TRP A 213 4.58 12.28 -15.29
N SER A 214 3.57 13.15 -15.16
CA SER A 214 2.19 12.84 -15.56
C SER A 214 2.06 12.51 -17.05
N LYS A 215 2.78 13.22 -17.92
CA LYS A 215 2.77 13.01 -19.37
C LYS A 215 3.26 11.60 -19.72
N ASP A 216 4.41 11.21 -19.19
CA ASP A 216 5.00 9.88 -19.42
C ASP A 216 4.18 8.75 -18.81
N LEU A 217 3.71 8.93 -17.57
CA LEU A 217 2.85 7.94 -16.91
C LEU A 217 1.53 7.74 -17.63
N LYS A 218 0.93 8.82 -18.15
CA LYS A 218 -0.27 8.75 -18.97
C LYS A 218 0.03 8.00 -20.27
N HIS A 219 1.08 8.40 -20.98
CA HIS A 219 1.45 7.79 -22.25
C HIS A 219 1.73 6.28 -22.12
N LEU A 220 2.50 5.83 -21.13
CA LEU A 220 2.73 4.38 -20.93
C LEU A 220 1.45 3.63 -20.52
N GLN A 221 0.56 4.27 -19.78
CA GLN A 221 -0.74 3.69 -19.46
C GLN A 221 -1.62 3.55 -20.71
N ASP A 222 -1.58 4.53 -21.60
CA ASP A 222 -2.38 4.55 -22.82
C ASP A 222 -1.89 3.46 -23.80
N LEU A 223 -0.57 3.34 -24.02
CA LEU A 223 0.02 2.23 -24.81
C LEU A 223 -0.41 0.84 -24.32
N LEU A 224 -0.36 0.60 -23.02
CA LEU A 224 -0.78 -0.68 -22.43
C LEU A 224 -2.32 -0.82 -22.39
N GLY A 225 -3.05 0.29 -22.40
CA GLY A 225 -4.50 0.32 -22.56
C GLY A 225 -4.88 -0.18 -23.93
N ASP A 226 -4.31 0.42 -24.96
CA ASP A 226 -4.50 0.03 -26.35
C ASP A 226 -4.18 -1.45 -26.60
N VAL A 227 -3.07 -1.96 -26.05
CA VAL A 227 -2.72 -3.40 -26.12
C VAL A 227 -3.84 -4.27 -25.55
N HIS A 228 -4.38 -3.87 -24.40
CA HIS A 228 -5.48 -4.60 -23.77
C HIS A 228 -6.78 -4.52 -24.58
N ASP A 229 -7.09 -3.35 -25.13
CA ASP A 229 -8.32 -3.12 -25.91
C ASP A 229 -8.28 -3.94 -27.21
N LEU A 230 -7.12 -3.99 -27.88
CA LEU A 230 -6.87 -4.86 -29.05
C LEU A 230 -7.04 -6.35 -28.72
N ASP A 231 -6.52 -6.81 -27.57
CA ASP A 231 -6.68 -8.20 -27.13
C ASP A 231 -8.17 -8.54 -26.86
N VAL A 232 -8.94 -7.61 -26.28
CA VAL A 232 -10.39 -7.78 -26.01
C VAL A 232 -11.21 -7.75 -27.30
N LEU A 233 -10.86 -6.88 -28.25
CA LEU A 233 -11.50 -6.80 -29.56
C LEU A 233 -11.35 -8.14 -30.31
N TRP A 234 -10.13 -8.69 -30.35
CA TRP A 234 -9.85 -9.98 -30.97
C TRP A 234 -10.61 -11.13 -30.30
N ALA A 235 -10.68 -11.16 -28.97
CA ALA A 235 -11.46 -12.16 -28.24
C ALA A 235 -12.96 -12.05 -28.54
N THR A 236 -13.49 -10.83 -28.63
CA THR A 236 -14.89 -10.58 -28.95
C THR A 236 -15.23 -11.06 -30.35
N ALA A 237 -14.40 -10.72 -31.35
CA ALA A 237 -14.56 -11.15 -32.73
C ALA A 237 -14.63 -12.69 -32.85
N GLN A 238 -13.72 -13.39 -32.18
CA GLN A 238 -13.71 -14.86 -32.17
C GLN A 238 -14.96 -15.46 -31.51
N SER A 239 -15.38 -14.92 -30.37
CA SER A 239 -16.53 -15.44 -29.61
C SER A 239 -17.86 -15.34 -30.33
N HIS A 240 -17.99 -14.39 -31.27
CA HIS A 240 -19.21 -14.16 -32.04
C HIS A 240 -19.13 -14.72 -33.46
N HIS A 241 -18.06 -15.44 -33.80
CA HIS A 241 -17.87 -16.08 -35.11
C HIS A 241 -18.10 -15.11 -36.29
N ILE A 242 -17.60 -13.88 -36.19
CA ILE A 242 -17.92 -12.80 -37.13
C ILE A 242 -17.28 -12.96 -38.52
N PHE A 243 -16.28 -13.84 -38.64
CA PHE A 243 -15.50 -14.01 -39.87
C PHE A 243 -16.15 -15.10 -40.73
N GLY A 244 -16.55 -14.73 -41.95
CA GLY A 244 -17.15 -15.66 -42.92
C GLY A 244 -16.15 -16.62 -43.57
N ASP A 245 -14.86 -16.26 -43.59
CA ASP A 245 -13.78 -17.04 -44.20
C ASP A 245 -12.45 -16.91 -43.43
N ASP A 246 -11.55 -17.86 -43.67
CA ASP A 246 -10.25 -17.93 -42.97
C ASP A 246 -9.29 -16.81 -43.38
N ALA A 247 -9.39 -16.29 -44.61
CA ALA A 247 -8.54 -15.21 -45.10
C ALA A 247 -8.87 -13.88 -44.40
N SER A 248 -10.15 -13.56 -44.25
CA SER A 248 -10.64 -12.41 -43.49
C SER A 248 -10.21 -12.49 -42.01
N ARG A 249 -10.37 -13.66 -41.39
CA ARG A 249 -9.89 -13.90 -40.02
C ARG A 249 -8.39 -13.65 -39.89
N LYS A 250 -7.59 -14.16 -40.83
CA LYS A 250 -6.13 -14.03 -40.83
C LYS A 250 -5.69 -12.57 -41.03
N ALA A 251 -6.30 -11.85 -41.97
CA ALA A 251 -6.02 -10.44 -42.22
C ALA A 251 -6.28 -9.57 -40.97
N TRP A 252 -7.43 -9.75 -40.30
CA TRP A 252 -7.73 -9.07 -39.05
C TRP A 252 -6.76 -9.43 -37.92
N HIS A 253 -6.39 -10.72 -37.82
CA HIS A 253 -5.41 -11.16 -36.82
C HIS A 253 -4.05 -10.49 -37.02
N GLU A 254 -3.57 -10.41 -38.27
CA GLU A 254 -2.30 -9.78 -38.62
C GLU A 254 -2.32 -8.28 -38.30
N ARG A 255 -3.39 -7.56 -38.66
CA ARG A 255 -3.57 -6.12 -38.34
C ARG A 255 -3.54 -5.86 -36.83
N ILE A 256 -4.33 -6.62 -36.06
CA ILE A 256 -4.37 -6.48 -34.59
C ILE A 256 -3.00 -6.79 -33.99
N THR A 257 -2.35 -7.85 -34.45
CA THR A 257 -1.03 -8.25 -33.97
C THR A 257 0.04 -7.20 -34.28
N HIS A 258 -0.03 -6.58 -35.46
CA HIS A 258 0.85 -5.48 -35.85
C HIS A 258 0.71 -4.28 -34.91
N GLU A 259 -0.52 -3.76 -34.75
CA GLU A 259 -0.80 -2.61 -33.89
C GLU A 259 -0.45 -2.89 -32.41
N ARG A 260 -0.70 -4.12 -31.95
CA ARG A 260 -0.31 -4.57 -30.62
C ARG A 260 1.21 -4.57 -30.43
N THR A 261 1.95 -5.09 -31.40
CA THR A 261 3.42 -5.19 -31.35
C THR A 261 4.05 -3.81 -31.35
N LYS A 262 3.59 -2.92 -32.23
CA LYS A 262 4.01 -1.51 -32.31
C LYS A 262 3.97 -0.81 -30.95
N ARG A 263 2.88 -0.95 -30.20
CA ARG A 263 2.70 -0.34 -28.87
C ARG A 263 3.58 -0.96 -27.80
N ILE A 264 3.79 -2.27 -27.85
CA ILE A 264 4.72 -2.97 -26.95
C ILE A 264 6.15 -2.49 -27.20
N ASP A 265 6.54 -2.31 -28.46
CA ASP A 265 7.87 -1.84 -28.83
C ASP A 265 8.09 -0.39 -28.41
N GLU A 266 7.11 0.50 -28.62
CA GLU A 266 7.16 1.87 -28.12
C GLU A 266 7.25 1.93 -26.58
N TYR A 267 6.46 1.10 -25.88
CA TYR A 267 6.56 0.95 -24.44
C TYR A 267 7.97 0.50 -24.01
N ARG A 268 8.57 -0.46 -24.72
CA ARG A 268 9.92 -0.97 -24.45
C ARG A 268 10.99 0.09 -24.65
N GLN A 269 10.91 0.88 -25.74
CA GLN A 269 11.86 1.96 -26.03
C GLN A 269 11.98 2.95 -24.86
N LYS A 270 10.87 3.23 -24.16
CA LYS A 270 10.86 4.16 -23.02
C LYS A 270 11.18 3.52 -21.67
N THR A 271 11.21 2.19 -21.57
CA THR A 271 11.26 1.47 -20.28
C THR A 271 12.44 0.51 -20.11
N VAL A 272 13.27 0.37 -21.14
CA VAL A 272 14.50 -0.44 -21.13
C VAL A 272 15.72 0.48 -21.26
N GLY A 273 16.84 0.09 -20.65
CA GLY A 273 18.09 0.84 -20.72
C GLY A 273 18.37 1.73 -19.49
N PRO A 274 19.57 2.33 -19.43
CA PRO A 274 20.01 3.15 -18.30
C PRO A 274 19.15 4.41 -18.10
N ASP A 275 18.68 5.02 -19.19
CA ASP A 275 17.86 6.24 -19.16
C ASP A 275 16.35 5.96 -19.16
N SER A 276 15.96 4.73 -18.85
CA SER A 276 14.54 4.35 -18.83
C SER A 276 13.74 5.20 -17.84
N LEU A 277 12.47 5.42 -18.16
CA LEU A 277 11.54 6.16 -17.27
C LEU A 277 11.46 5.55 -15.86
N TRP A 278 11.66 4.23 -15.73
CA TRP A 278 11.74 3.59 -14.42
C TRP A 278 12.86 4.13 -13.54
N ASN A 279 14.04 4.38 -14.12
CA ASN A 279 15.18 4.93 -13.40
C ASN A 279 14.98 6.42 -13.08
N VAL A 280 14.41 7.18 -14.02
CA VAL A 280 14.03 8.59 -13.81
C VAL A 280 13.07 8.72 -12.62
N TRP A 281 11.99 7.94 -12.60
CA TRP A 281 11.04 7.95 -11.49
C TRP A 281 11.67 7.44 -10.18
N ARG A 282 12.53 6.42 -10.26
CA ARG A 282 13.24 5.92 -9.07
C ARG A 282 14.08 7.00 -8.42
N ALA A 283 14.78 7.82 -9.20
CA ALA A 283 15.65 8.89 -8.73
C ALA A 283 14.89 9.98 -7.95
N GLY A 284 13.61 10.21 -8.23
CA GLY A 284 12.78 11.17 -7.48
C GLY A 284 12.13 10.61 -6.21
N LEU A 285 12.30 9.32 -5.90
CA LEU A 285 11.67 8.63 -4.76
C LEU A 285 12.69 8.34 -3.64
N PRO A 286 12.27 8.04 -2.40
CA PRO A 286 13.20 7.88 -1.27
C PRO A 286 14.29 6.81 -1.47
N HIS A 287 15.49 7.02 -0.92
CA HIS A 287 16.64 6.12 -1.05
C HIS A 287 17.27 5.76 0.31
N GLY A 288 17.96 4.61 0.35
CA GLY A 288 18.78 4.18 1.49
C GLY A 288 18.03 4.18 2.82
N GLN A 289 18.68 4.69 3.87
CA GLN A 289 18.16 4.74 5.24
C GLN A 289 16.86 5.55 5.39
N GLN A 290 16.58 6.50 4.48
CA GLN A 290 15.38 7.31 4.55
C GLN A 290 14.10 6.48 4.34
N ILE A 291 14.17 5.38 3.59
CA ILE A 291 13.01 4.50 3.35
C ILE A 291 12.47 3.99 4.68
N HIS A 292 13.31 3.39 5.52
CA HIS A 292 12.93 2.88 6.82
C HIS A 292 12.40 4.00 7.74
N GLN A 293 13.06 5.15 7.79
CA GLN A 293 12.63 6.29 8.62
C GLN A 293 11.24 6.80 8.23
N ILE A 294 10.96 6.91 6.93
CA ILE A 294 9.66 7.36 6.43
C ILE A 294 8.60 6.27 6.64
N ALA A 295 8.95 5.00 6.43
CA ALA A 295 8.07 3.87 6.70
C ALA A 295 7.61 3.86 8.17
N THR A 296 8.55 4.08 9.10
CA THR A 296 8.27 4.24 10.53
C THR A 296 7.34 5.42 10.80
N ARG A 297 7.58 6.59 10.19
CA ARG A 297 6.66 7.74 10.32
C ARG A 297 5.26 7.41 9.83
N ARG A 298 5.15 6.70 8.71
CA ARG A 298 3.86 6.24 8.15
C ARG A 298 3.15 5.29 9.10
N MET A 299 3.89 4.32 9.67
CA MET A 299 3.38 3.37 10.66
C MET A 299 2.90 4.06 11.93
N LYS A 300 3.59 5.12 12.39
CA LYS A 300 3.14 5.94 13.54
C LYS A 300 1.86 6.71 13.24
N LEU A 301 1.68 7.23 12.02
CA LEU A 301 0.40 7.84 11.60
C LEU A 301 -0.73 6.82 11.63
N TRP A 302 -0.47 5.63 11.09
CA TRP A 302 -1.42 4.50 11.10
C TRP A 302 -1.80 4.10 12.52
N ALA A 303 -0.82 3.95 13.41
CA ALA A 303 -1.04 3.64 14.81
C ALA A 303 -1.83 4.74 15.53
N LYS A 304 -1.47 6.01 15.33
CA LYS A 304 -2.19 7.16 15.91
C LYS A 304 -3.64 7.26 15.47
N ALA A 305 -3.99 6.75 14.29
CA ALA A 305 -5.37 6.71 13.82
C ALA A 305 -6.21 5.61 14.49
N LEU A 306 -5.57 4.61 15.12
CA LEU A 306 -6.19 3.44 15.74
C LEU A 306 -6.10 3.43 17.27
N ASP A 307 -4.98 3.90 17.82
CA ASP A 307 -4.70 3.99 19.25
C ASP A 307 -5.20 5.33 19.81
N PRO A 308 -6.21 5.32 20.71
CA PRO A 308 -6.75 6.55 21.30
C PRO A 308 -5.73 7.28 22.19
N ASP A 309 -4.70 6.61 22.69
CA ASP A 309 -3.61 7.21 23.47
C ASP A 309 -2.24 6.83 22.90
N PHE A 310 -1.99 7.25 21.67
CA PHE A 310 -0.72 6.97 21.02
C PHE A 310 0.51 7.57 21.74
N ALA A 311 0.32 8.59 22.59
CA ALA A 311 1.42 9.16 23.36
C ALA A 311 1.99 8.15 24.37
N HIS A 312 1.13 7.31 24.97
CA HIS A 312 1.53 6.16 25.78
C HIS A 312 2.37 5.17 24.96
N SER A 313 1.88 4.74 23.79
CA SER A 313 2.63 3.83 22.91
C SER A 313 4.01 4.35 22.52
N GLU A 314 4.15 5.66 22.29
CA GLU A 314 5.46 6.27 22.03
C GLU A 314 6.41 6.20 23.24
N ARG A 315 5.91 6.46 24.46
CA ARG A 315 6.71 6.35 25.69
C ARG A 315 7.11 4.90 25.95
N VAL A 316 6.16 3.96 25.86
CA VAL A 316 6.44 2.52 26.00
C VAL A 316 7.49 2.05 25.00
N ALA A 317 7.45 2.53 23.75
CA ALA A 317 8.47 2.24 22.76
C ALA A 317 9.86 2.77 23.16
N GLN A 318 9.94 3.98 23.70
CA GLN A 318 11.21 4.55 24.20
C GLN A 318 11.77 3.73 25.38
N LEU A 319 10.93 3.43 26.37
CA LEU A 319 11.31 2.65 27.55
C LEU A 319 11.73 1.22 27.17
N SER A 320 10.99 0.58 26.26
CA SER A 320 11.30 -0.76 25.74
C SER A 320 12.68 -0.81 25.09
N LEU A 321 13.02 0.20 24.28
CA LEU A 321 14.33 0.28 23.63
C LEU A 321 15.45 0.53 24.64
N GLN A 322 15.24 1.37 25.65
CA GLN A 322 16.24 1.61 26.70
C GLN A 322 16.52 0.34 27.52
N LEU A 323 15.49 -0.44 27.83
CA LEU A 323 15.65 -1.75 28.48
C LEU A 323 16.41 -2.73 27.58
N TYR A 324 16.00 -2.86 26.31
CA TYR A 324 16.67 -3.75 25.36
C TYR A 324 18.15 -3.40 25.19
N ASP A 325 18.46 -2.12 24.97
CA ASP A 325 19.82 -1.62 24.74
C ASP A 325 20.69 -1.85 25.99
N GLY A 326 20.13 -1.62 27.19
CA GLY A 326 20.80 -1.92 28.44
C GLY A 326 21.08 -3.42 28.63
N LEU A 327 20.10 -4.29 28.35
CA LEU A 327 20.25 -5.73 28.50
C LEU A 327 21.28 -6.28 27.51
N TRP A 328 21.31 -5.74 26.29
CA TRP A 328 22.30 -6.05 25.28
C TRP A 328 23.70 -5.65 25.73
N ALA A 329 23.87 -4.39 26.17
CA ALA A 329 25.16 -3.88 26.68
C ALA A 329 25.66 -4.70 27.88
N GLY A 330 24.75 -5.11 28.77
CA GLY A 330 25.02 -5.97 29.93
C GLY A 330 25.23 -7.45 29.61
N ARG A 331 25.21 -7.86 28.34
CA ARG A 331 25.37 -9.26 27.88
C ARG A 331 24.35 -10.23 28.49
N MET A 332 23.15 -9.74 28.80
CA MET A 332 22.07 -10.54 29.38
C MET A 332 21.21 -11.21 28.31
N LEU A 333 21.26 -10.69 27.08
CA LEU A 333 20.60 -11.29 25.93
C LEU A 333 21.49 -12.44 25.42
N ARG A 334 21.16 -13.69 25.80
CA ARG A 334 21.83 -14.92 25.32
C ARG A 334 21.33 -15.38 23.95
N LEU A 335 20.69 -14.48 23.19
CA LEU A 335 20.26 -14.79 21.84
C LEU A 335 21.48 -14.73 20.94
N THR A 336 21.76 -15.83 20.26
CA THR A 336 22.73 -15.91 19.17
C THR A 336 22.39 -14.79 18.17
N PRO A 337 23.36 -13.92 17.80
CA PRO A 337 23.19 -13.13 16.58
C PRO A 337 22.91 -14.13 15.46
N LEU A 338 21.78 -13.98 14.76
CA LEU A 338 21.49 -14.78 13.58
C LEU A 338 22.73 -14.74 12.68
N GLN A 339 23.16 -15.92 12.21
CA GLN A 339 24.43 -16.18 11.52
C GLN A 339 24.68 -15.33 10.26
N ASN A 340 23.76 -14.45 9.88
CA ASN A 340 23.83 -13.58 8.71
C ASN A 340 23.67 -12.09 9.09
N GLY A 341 24.66 -11.52 9.78
CA GLY A 341 25.12 -10.15 9.51
C GLY A 341 24.17 -8.95 9.67
N LYS A 342 23.10 -8.96 10.49
CA LYS A 342 22.38 -7.72 10.87
C LYS A 342 22.15 -7.62 12.39
N PRO A 343 22.93 -6.79 13.11
CA PRO A 343 22.85 -6.67 14.58
C PRO A 343 21.56 -6.07 15.18
N ASN A 344 20.46 -5.89 14.44
CA ASN A 344 19.37 -5.00 14.89
C ASN A 344 17.92 -5.45 14.62
N GLU A 345 17.67 -6.72 14.27
CA GLU A 345 16.33 -7.24 13.91
C GLU A 345 15.39 -7.31 15.13
N LEU A 346 15.85 -7.89 16.25
CA LEU A 346 15.05 -7.99 17.47
C LEU A 346 14.68 -6.62 18.07
N ARG A 347 15.62 -5.67 18.01
CA ARG A 347 15.40 -4.29 18.45
C ARG A 347 14.34 -3.61 17.58
N SER A 348 14.38 -3.82 16.27
CA SER A 348 13.40 -3.29 15.31
C SER A 348 12.01 -3.90 15.54
N SER A 349 11.96 -5.22 15.73
CA SER A 349 10.74 -5.95 16.09
C SER A 349 10.10 -5.41 17.38
N LEU A 350 10.91 -5.18 18.43
CA LEU A 350 10.44 -4.63 19.70
C LEU A 350 9.92 -3.20 19.54
N TYR A 351 10.62 -2.38 18.76
CA TYR A 351 10.19 -1.00 18.49
C TYR A 351 8.84 -0.96 17.79
N ALA A 352 8.66 -1.78 16.74
CA ALA A 352 7.38 -1.92 16.05
C ALA A 352 6.29 -2.47 17.00
N ALA A 353 6.58 -3.52 17.77
CA ALA A 353 5.62 -4.08 18.72
C ALA A 353 5.14 -3.03 19.73
N ALA A 354 6.06 -2.26 20.29
CA ALA A 354 5.75 -1.23 21.28
C ALA A 354 4.95 -0.06 20.70
N LEU A 355 5.24 0.38 19.47
CA LEU A 355 4.43 1.40 18.80
C LEU A 355 3.01 0.92 18.46
N LEU A 356 2.81 -0.39 18.30
CA LEU A 356 1.59 -0.96 17.73
C LEU A 356 0.78 -1.79 18.73
N HIS A 357 1.21 -1.94 19.99
CA HIS A 357 0.61 -2.89 20.92
C HIS A 357 -0.86 -2.58 21.26
N ASP A 358 -1.26 -1.32 21.15
CA ASP A 358 -2.58 -0.82 21.51
C ASP A 358 -3.47 -0.45 20.32
N VAL A 359 -3.04 -0.68 19.08
CA VAL A 359 -3.86 -0.35 17.89
C VAL A 359 -5.18 -1.12 17.84
N GLY A 360 -5.28 -2.26 18.51
CA GLY A 360 -6.51 -3.03 18.67
C GLY A 360 -7.58 -2.34 19.52
N LYS A 361 -7.25 -1.28 20.28
CA LYS A 361 -8.22 -0.50 21.06
C LYS A 361 -9.27 0.19 20.18
N SER A 362 -8.99 0.40 18.89
CA SER A 362 -9.98 0.87 17.91
C SER A 362 -11.20 -0.05 17.77
N GLU A 363 -11.01 -1.35 18.05
CA GLU A 363 -12.05 -2.39 18.00
C GLU A 363 -12.67 -2.67 19.38
N GLY A 364 -12.29 -1.90 20.40
CA GLY A 364 -12.75 -2.02 21.78
C GLY A 364 -11.68 -2.53 22.75
N GLN A 365 -11.86 -2.21 24.04
CA GLN A 365 -10.86 -2.47 25.09
C GLN A 365 -10.69 -3.97 25.40
N LYS A 366 -11.77 -4.75 25.36
CA LYS A 366 -11.74 -6.17 25.72
C LYS A 366 -11.02 -6.98 24.64
N GLY A 367 -9.89 -7.58 25.01
CA GLY A 367 -9.12 -8.42 24.10
C GLY A 367 -8.35 -7.66 23.02
N HIS A 368 -8.14 -6.34 23.19
CA HIS A 368 -7.45 -5.48 22.22
C HIS A 368 -6.10 -6.05 21.77
N HIS A 369 -5.31 -6.67 22.66
CA HIS A 369 -4.03 -7.31 22.30
C HIS A 369 -4.14 -8.37 21.19
N LYS A 370 -5.27 -9.10 21.11
CA LYS A 370 -5.53 -10.04 20.00
C LYS A 370 -5.85 -9.28 18.71
N GLN A 371 -6.62 -8.20 18.81
CA GLN A 371 -6.95 -7.35 17.68
C GLN A 371 -5.71 -6.59 17.16
N SER A 372 -4.82 -6.12 18.05
CA SER A 372 -3.55 -5.52 17.68
C SER A 372 -2.71 -6.49 16.84
N GLN A 373 -2.59 -7.75 17.26
CA GLN A 373 -1.91 -8.76 16.46
C GLN A 373 -2.54 -8.89 15.06
N GLU A 374 -3.86 -9.03 14.98
CA GLU A 374 -4.54 -9.18 13.68
C GLU A 374 -4.37 -7.95 12.78
N LEU A 375 -4.46 -6.75 13.34
CA LEU A 375 -4.30 -5.50 12.60
C LEU A 375 -2.87 -5.33 12.09
N ILE A 376 -1.86 -5.64 12.92
CA ILE A 376 -0.44 -5.61 12.51
C ILE A 376 -0.19 -6.60 11.37
N GLN A 377 -0.76 -7.81 11.44
CA GLN A 377 -0.63 -8.82 10.38
C GLN A 377 -1.32 -8.36 9.07
N LYS A 378 -2.53 -7.79 9.17
CA LYS A 378 -3.28 -7.27 8.01
C LYS A 378 -2.62 -6.05 7.38
N HIS A 379 -1.93 -5.23 8.17
CA HIS A 379 -1.17 -4.08 7.67
C HIS A 379 0.00 -4.52 6.77
N GLY A 380 0.60 -5.68 7.04
CA GLY A 380 1.72 -6.23 6.28
C GLY A 380 3.03 -5.49 6.55
N THR A 381 3.98 -5.64 5.63
CA THR A 381 5.36 -5.14 5.78
C THR A 381 5.61 -3.95 4.86
N PRO A 382 5.70 -2.72 5.40
CA PRO A 382 6.11 -1.56 4.63
C PRO A 382 7.51 -1.73 4.04
N LEU A 383 7.76 -1.12 2.88
CA LEU A 383 9.10 -1.08 2.33
C LEU A 383 10.10 -0.47 3.34
N GLY A 384 11.27 -1.08 3.48
CA GLY A 384 12.26 -0.69 4.50
C GLY A 384 12.07 -1.35 5.87
N TRP A 385 11.04 -2.17 6.05
CA TRP A 385 10.92 -3.13 7.14
C TRP A 385 11.15 -4.57 6.65
N ASN A 386 11.53 -5.46 7.56
CA ASN A 386 11.69 -6.88 7.30
C ASN A 386 10.40 -7.65 7.68
N GLU A 387 10.04 -8.68 6.91
CA GLU A 387 8.82 -9.45 7.14
C GLU A 387 8.84 -10.23 8.45
N ASP A 388 9.98 -10.81 8.80
CA ASP A 388 10.16 -11.54 10.07
C ASP A 388 10.09 -10.57 11.26
N ASP A 389 10.61 -9.35 11.10
CA ASP A 389 10.48 -8.31 12.13
C ASP A 389 9.02 -7.95 12.40
N MET A 390 8.23 -7.71 11.35
CA MET A 390 6.81 -7.37 11.49
C MET A 390 5.98 -8.56 12.01
N ARG A 391 6.30 -9.79 11.55
CA ARG A 391 5.67 -11.01 12.05
C ARG A 391 5.94 -11.17 13.55
N ARG A 392 7.19 -11.04 13.98
CA ARG A 392 7.58 -11.09 15.40
C ARG A 392 6.92 -9.98 16.19
N ALA A 393 6.91 -8.76 15.67
CA ALA A 393 6.27 -7.61 16.30
C ALA A 393 4.78 -7.87 16.58
N SER A 394 4.06 -8.51 15.65
CA SER A 394 2.66 -8.89 15.85
C SER A 394 2.46 -9.86 17.02
N LEU A 395 3.38 -10.83 17.20
CA LEU A 395 3.34 -11.78 18.31
C LEU A 395 3.69 -11.11 19.63
N VAL A 396 4.72 -10.27 19.65
CA VAL A 396 5.13 -9.53 20.86
C VAL A 396 4.02 -8.58 21.31
N ALA A 397 3.39 -7.85 20.38
CA ALA A 397 2.22 -7.01 20.66
C ALA A 397 1.05 -7.81 21.24
N ARG A 398 0.84 -9.07 20.82
CA ARG A 398 -0.20 -9.95 21.39
C ARG A 398 0.02 -10.22 22.89
N PHE A 399 1.28 -10.39 23.30
CA PHE A 399 1.64 -10.84 24.64
C PHE A 399 2.06 -9.71 25.59
N HIS A 400 1.88 -8.44 25.18
CA HIS A 400 2.14 -7.28 26.03
C HIS A 400 1.23 -7.21 27.27
N VAL A 401 0.11 -7.95 27.29
CA VAL A 401 -0.82 -8.05 28.41
C VAL A 401 -1.50 -9.42 28.40
N GLY A 402 -2.17 -9.79 29.50
CA GLY A 402 -2.88 -11.05 29.61
C GLY A 402 -1.94 -12.24 29.82
N ALA A 403 -2.27 -13.38 29.19
CA ALA A 403 -1.52 -14.62 29.37
C ALA A 403 -0.02 -14.45 29.00
N LEU A 404 0.86 -15.04 29.82
CA LEU A 404 2.30 -15.03 29.54
C LEU A 404 2.62 -15.89 28.30
N PRO A 405 3.60 -15.47 27.47
CA PRO A 405 4.05 -16.26 26.34
C PRO A 405 4.76 -17.53 26.84
N ALA A 406 4.25 -18.69 26.43
CA ALA A 406 4.84 -19.99 26.73
C ALA A 406 5.14 -20.76 25.44
N ARG A 407 6.16 -21.61 25.45
CA ARG A 407 6.53 -22.44 24.29
C ARG A 407 5.40 -23.37 23.83
N SER A 408 4.51 -23.77 24.73
CA SER A 408 3.34 -24.59 24.42
C SER A 408 2.16 -23.81 23.81
N HIS A 409 2.17 -22.48 23.87
CA HIS A 409 1.07 -21.67 23.36
C HIS A 409 0.97 -21.80 21.83
N LYS A 410 -0.25 -21.97 21.29
CA LYS A 410 -0.49 -22.24 19.86
C LYS A 410 0.21 -21.28 18.88
N SER A 411 0.29 -19.99 19.23
CA SER A 411 0.94 -18.96 18.41
C SER A 411 2.47 -18.96 18.48
N ILE A 412 3.07 -19.78 19.35
CA ILE A 412 4.52 -19.85 19.60
C ILE A 412 5.08 -21.25 19.30
N ARG A 413 4.31 -22.30 19.59
CA ARG A 413 4.75 -23.70 19.54
C ARG A 413 5.41 -24.10 18.22
N ASP A 414 4.88 -23.60 17.11
CA ASP A 414 5.30 -24.01 15.77
C ASP A 414 6.43 -23.09 15.23
N LEU A 415 6.91 -22.12 16.03
CA LEU A 415 8.08 -21.31 15.71
C LEU A 415 9.38 -22.07 15.99
N LEU A 416 10.46 -21.71 15.29
CA LEU A 416 11.80 -22.26 15.57
C LEU A 416 12.23 -21.96 17.02
N PRO A 417 13.03 -22.81 17.67
CA PRO A 417 13.39 -22.64 19.08
C PRO A 417 13.98 -21.26 19.44
N ASP A 418 14.80 -20.67 18.57
CA ASP A 418 15.39 -19.34 18.80
C ASP A 418 14.38 -18.21 18.56
N GLU A 419 13.43 -18.41 17.65
CA GLU A 419 12.29 -17.52 17.43
C GLU A 419 11.37 -17.51 18.66
N GLN A 420 11.08 -18.68 19.23
CA GLN A 420 10.31 -18.79 20.48
C GLN A 420 10.97 -18.01 21.61
N LYS A 421 12.28 -18.20 21.82
CA LYS A 421 13.04 -17.46 22.84
C LYS A 421 12.99 -15.95 22.60
N SER A 422 13.11 -15.53 21.35
CA SER A 422 13.08 -14.12 20.95
C SER A 422 11.74 -13.48 21.25
N VAL A 423 10.61 -14.10 20.85
CA VAL A 423 9.26 -13.60 21.14
C VAL A 423 9.02 -13.48 22.65
N ILE A 424 9.40 -14.51 23.42
CA ILE A 424 9.22 -14.51 24.88
C ILE A 424 10.02 -13.38 25.54
N LEU A 425 11.29 -13.21 25.15
CA LEU A 425 12.16 -12.16 25.68
C LEU A 425 11.66 -10.75 25.33
N LEU A 426 11.30 -10.50 24.09
CA LEU A 426 10.78 -9.20 23.67
C LEU A 426 9.44 -8.87 24.35
N SER A 427 8.58 -9.87 24.54
CA SER A 427 7.35 -9.71 25.31
C SER A 427 7.64 -9.36 26.77
N ALA A 428 8.65 -9.98 27.39
CA ALA A 428 9.07 -9.66 28.75
C ALA A 428 9.53 -8.20 28.90
N ILE A 429 10.30 -7.70 27.93
CA ILE A 429 10.74 -6.30 27.90
C ILE A 429 9.55 -5.37 27.71
N LEU A 430 8.68 -5.66 26.74
CA LEU A 430 7.51 -4.82 26.43
C LEU A 430 6.53 -4.75 27.62
N ARG A 431 6.25 -5.88 28.27
CA ARG A 431 5.38 -5.93 29.46
C ARG A 431 5.89 -5.05 30.59
N LEU A 432 7.19 -5.13 30.89
CA LEU A 432 7.79 -4.30 31.94
C LEU A 432 7.79 -2.81 31.56
N ALA A 433 8.11 -2.48 30.31
CA ALA A 433 8.05 -1.11 29.82
C ALA A 433 6.62 -0.54 29.87
N ASN A 434 5.63 -1.34 29.50
CA ASN A 434 4.22 -0.97 29.57
C ASN A 434 3.76 -0.71 31.02
N ALA A 435 4.16 -1.58 31.94
CA ALA A 435 3.90 -1.43 33.36
C ALA A 435 4.51 -0.16 33.97
N LEU A 436 5.65 0.30 33.44
CA LEU A 436 6.31 1.53 33.87
C LEU A 436 5.61 2.81 33.38
N ASP A 437 4.72 2.73 32.38
CA ASP A 437 3.85 3.83 31.95
C ASP A 437 2.37 3.56 32.26
N SER A 438 2.05 2.71 33.25
CA SER A 438 0.68 2.30 33.57
C SER A 438 -0.24 3.43 34.03
N ALA A 439 0.32 4.57 34.44
CA ALA A 439 -0.43 5.77 34.81
C ALA A 439 -0.71 6.70 33.61
N HIS A 440 -0.09 6.46 32.44
CA HIS A 440 -0.25 7.23 31.21
C HIS A 440 0.09 8.74 31.31
N ASP A 441 0.76 9.16 32.38
CA ASP A 441 1.10 10.56 32.71
C ASP A 441 2.55 10.94 32.33
N GLY A 442 3.36 9.97 31.86
CA GLY A 442 4.74 10.20 31.43
C GLY A 442 5.72 10.58 32.55
N HIS A 443 5.40 10.28 33.82
CA HIS A 443 6.30 10.58 34.93
C HIS A 443 7.62 9.78 34.84
N ILE A 444 7.58 8.55 34.33
CA ILE A 444 8.78 7.77 34.01
C ILE A 444 9.37 8.24 32.68
N ARG A 445 10.47 8.98 32.75
CA ARG A 445 11.07 9.61 31.56
C ARG A 445 12.22 8.82 30.95
N LYS A 446 12.95 8.08 31.78
CA LYS A 446 14.19 7.40 31.36
C LYS A 446 14.49 6.19 32.23
N LEU A 447 15.03 5.16 31.60
CA LEU A 447 15.53 3.93 32.21
C LEU A 447 17.03 3.78 31.90
N LYS A 448 17.76 3.22 32.86
CA LYS A 448 19.15 2.83 32.70
C LYS A 448 19.42 1.56 33.48
N ILE A 449 20.11 0.60 32.86
CA ILE A 449 20.68 -0.53 33.60
C ILE A 449 22.00 -0.06 34.21
N GLU A 450 22.09 -0.04 35.54
CA GLU A 450 23.21 0.61 36.24
C GLU A 450 24.40 -0.31 36.48
N ASN A 451 24.15 -1.57 36.82
CA ASN A 451 25.21 -2.54 37.05
C ASN A 451 25.62 -3.30 35.77
N ALA A 452 25.14 -2.88 34.61
CA ALA A 452 25.73 -3.24 33.32
C ALA A 452 26.66 -2.11 32.85
N PRO A 453 27.96 -2.11 33.24
CA PRO A 453 28.84 -1.01 32.89
C PRO A 453 28.96 -0.89 31.36
N PRO A 454 29.01 0.33 30.81
CA PRO A 454 29.32 0.52 29.40
C PRO A 454 30.75 0.02 29.12
N PRO A 455 31.06 -0.37 27.87
CA PRO A 455 32.41 -0.75 27.52
C PRO A 455 33.37 0.44 27.74
N SER A 456 34.41 0.26 28.56
CA SER A 456 35.39 1.32 28.84
C SER A 456 36.44 1.38 27.74
N PRO A 457 36.93 2.57 27.32
CA PRO A 457 37.99 2.65 26.33
C PRO A 457 39.26 1.97 26.84
N ARG A 458 39.94 1.16 26.02
CA ARG A 458 41.32 0.77 26.28
C ARG A 458 42.25 1.89 25.80
N ALA A 459 43.47 1.94 26.35
CA ALA A 459 44.52 2.87 25.93
C ALA A 459 44.89 2.75 24.43
N ASN A 460 44.52 1.65 23.76
CA ASN A 460 44.76 1.40 22.34
C ASN A 460 43.52 1.62 21.44
N GLY A 461 42.49 2.35 21.91
CA GLY A 461 41.31 2.71 21.12
C GLY A 461 40.25 1.61 20.98
N PHE A 462 40.53 0.37 21.39
CA PHE A 462 39.54 -0.71 21.41
C PHE A 462 38.72 -0.70 22.71
N ALA A 463 37.41 -0.95 22.65
CA ALA A 463 36.59 -0.95 23.85
C ALA A 463 36.79 -2.24 24.70
N ARG A 464 37.01 -2.10 26.01
CA ARG A 464 37.07 -3.20 26.98
C ARG A 464 35.65 -3.73 27.18
N LYS A 465 35.47 -5.04 26.95
CA LYS A 465 34.19 -5.71 27.19
C LYS A 465 33.82 -5.61 28.68
N PRO A 466 32.60 -5.16 29.04
CA PRO A 466 32.20 -5.09 30.44
C PRO A 466 32.17 -6.47 31.08
N ALA A 467 32.51 -6.54 32.37
CA ALA A 467 32.41 -7.77 33.14
C ALA A 467 30.93 -8.20 33.20
N PRO A 468 30.60 -9.48 32.96
CA PRO A 468 29.25 -9.97 33.17
C PRO A 468 28.90 -9.88 34.66
N LEU A 469 27.62 -9.65 34.96
CA LEU A 469 27.14 -9.68 36.33
C LEU A 469 27.36 -11.06 36.97
N GLY A 470 27.53 -11.07 38.30
CA GLY A 470 27.70 -12.32 39.07
C GLY A 470 26.49 -13.26 38.95
N LYS A 471 26.68 -14.55 39.25
CA LYS A 471 25.65 -15.60 39.06
C LYS A 471 24.31 -15.31 39.76
N ASN A 472 24.33 -14.58 40.88
CA ASN A 472 23.14 -14.27 41.70
C ASN A 472 22.91 -12.77 41.91
N GLU A 473 23.63 -11.90 41.21
CA GLU A 473 23.48 -10.46 41.37
C GLU A 473 22.17 -9.98 40.73
N ALA A 474 21.40 -9.08 41.36
CA ALA A 474 20.19 -8.57 40.71
C ALA A 474 20.54 -7.71 39.48
N LEU A 475 19.69 -7.68 38.45
CA LEU A 475 19.71 -6.62 37.45
C LEU A 475 19.16 -5.34 38.07
N VAL A 476 19.89 -4.23 38.06
CA VAL A 476 19.41 -2.96 38.62
C VAL A 476 19.00 -2.01 37.49
N ILE A 477 17.70 -1.72 37.43
CA ILE A 477 17.09 -0.74 36.52
C ILE A 477 16.85 0.55 37.33
N ALA A 478 17.60 1.60 37.03
CA ALA A 478 17.28 2.93 37.49
C ALA A 478 16.23 3.56 36.58
N ALA A 479 15.19 4.14 37.18
CA ALA A 479 14.10 4.78 36.49
C ALA A 479 13.93 6.23 36.98
N GLU A 480 14.04 7.19 36.07
CA GLU A 480 13.82 8.61 36.35
C GLU A 480 12.34 8.87 36.57
N GLY A 481 11.98 9.49 37.71
CA GLY A 481 10.59 9.72 38.12
C GLY A 481 9.95 8.55 38.89
N TYR A 482 10.67 7.44 39.08
CA TYR A 482 10.16 6.28 39.82
C TYR A 482 10.07 6.56 41.32
N THR A 483 8.86 6.43 41.86
CA THR A 483 8.59 6.56 43.30
C THR A 483 8.06 5.24 43.84
N GLN A 484 8.70 4.75 44.91
CA GLN A 484 8.28 3.52 45.59
C GLN A 484 6.89 3.68 46.21
N GLY A 485 6.13 2.57 46.31
CA GLY A 485 4.80 2.57 46.91
C GLY A 485 3.66 3.11 46.02
N THR A 486 3.97 3.63 44.83
CA THR A 486 2.95 4.04 43.85
C THR A 486 2.28 2.84 43.18
N THR A 487 1.12 3.05 42.57
CA THR A 487 0.44 2.03 41.74
C THR A 487 1.33 1.57 40.58
N THR A 488 2.01 2.50 39.91
CA THR A 488 3.03 2.18 38.87
C THR A 488 4.13 1.28 39.41
N ALA A 489 4.64 1.55 40.61
CA ALA A 489 5.64 0.70 41.23
C ALA A 489 5.11 -0.72 41.53
N GLN A 490 3.87 -0.84 41.97
CA GLN A 490 3.20 -2.13 42.20
C GLN A 490 3.02 -2.90 40.87
N THR A 491 2.53 -2.25 39.82
CA THR A 491 2.35 -2.86 38.50
C THR A 491 3.69 -3.32 37.91
N ALA A 492 4.73 -2.48 37.97
CA ALA A 492 6.07 -2.84 37.52
C ALA A 492 6.68 -4.00 38.34
N ALA A 493 6.42 -4.04 39.64
CA ALA A 493 6.87 -5.14 40.52
C ALA A 493 6.20 -6.48 40.18
N ALA A 494 4.96 -6.48 39.68
CA ALA A 494 4.29 -7.68 39.20
C ALA A 494 4.80 -8.10 37.81
N GLU A 495 4.92 -7.16 36.88
CA GLU A 495 5.24 -7.44 35.48
C GLU A 495 6.73 -7.75 35.21
N ARG A 496 7.63 -7.45 36.15
CA ARG A 496 9.06 -7.85 36.03
C ARG A 496 9.29 -9.36 36.05
N TYR A 497 8.33 -10.15 36.56
CA TYR A 497 8.48 -11.61 36.73
C TYR A 497 8.91 -12.31 35.43
N LEU A 498 8.24 -12.01 34.31
CA LEU A 498 8.59 -12.67 33.04
C LEU A 498 10.04 -12.38 32.64
N LEU A 499 10.50 -11.13 32.81
CA LEU A 499 11.87 -10.76 32.51
C LEU A 499 12.85 -11.52 33.42
N GLU A 500 12.56 -11.61 34.72
CA GLU A 500 13.36 -12.36 35.69
C GLU A 500 13.54 -13.83 35.29
N THR A 501 12.45 -14.48 34.83
CA THR A 501 12.52 -15.88 34.37
C THR A 501 13.36 -16.05 33.11
N VAL A 502 13.25 -15.11 32.16
CA VAL A 502 13.95 -15.19 30.87
C VAL A 502 15.44 -14.94 31.04
N ILE A 503 15.83 -13.94 31.83
CA ILE A 503 17.25 -13.64 32.09
C ILE A 503 17.84 -14.52 33.20
N ARG A 504 16.98 -15.24 33.95
CA ARG A 504 17.29 -16.13 35.09
C ARG A 504 17.91 -15.43 36.30
N ARG A 505 17.47 -14.21 36.60
CA ARG A 505 18.08 -13.33 37.62
C ARG A 505 17.02 -12.37 38.19
N PRO A 506 17.08 -11.98 39.47
CA PRO A 506 16.18 -10.97 40.03
C PRO A 506 16.33 -9.62 39.32
N VAL A 507 15.24 -8.84 39.22
CA VAL A 507 15.23 -7.50 38.63
C VAL A 507 14.81 -6.48 39.68
N VAL A 508 15.70 -5.57 40.06
CA VAL A 508 15.40 -4.48 41.00
C VAL A 508 15.18 -3.18 40.23
N ILE A 509 14.07 -2.50 40.49
CA ILE A 509 13.77 -1.18 39.95
C ILE A 509 13.93 -0.17 41.07
N ARG A 510 14.67 0.92 40.83
CA ARG A 510 14.91 1.97 41.83
C ARG A 510 14.87 3.36 41.21
N PRO A 511 14.67 4.41 42.02
CA PRO A 511 14.77 5.79 41.55
C PRO A 511 16.16 6.05 40.95
N MET A 512 16.20 6.69 39.79
CA MET A 512 17.45 7.13 39.18
C MET A 512 18.06 8.24 40.02
N LYS A 513 19.33 8.09 40.41
CA LYS A 513 20.06 9.14 41.12
C LYS A 513 20.17 10.36 40.20
N ALA A 514 19.83 11.55 40.71
CA ALA A 514 20.13 12.79 40.00
C ALA A 514 21.63 12.83 39.70
N LEU A 515 22.00 13.11 38.45
CA LEU A 515 23.38 13.46 38.14
C LEU A 515 23.71 14.69 38.98
N ALA A 516 24.65 14.55 39.92
CA ALA A 516 25.25 15.71 40.57
C ALA A 516 25.80 16.59 39.44
N ILE A 517 25.18 17.74 39.23
CA ILE A 517 25.70 18.78 38.35
C ILE A 517 27.07 19.11 38.93
N ARG A 518 28.13 18.73 38.21
CA ARG A 518 29.51 19.11 38.53
C ARG A 518 29.89 20.27 37.64
#